data_AF-A0A5P2WHF0-F1
#
_entry.id   AF-A0A5P2WHF0-F1
#
_cell.length_a   1.000
_cell.length_b   1.000
_cell.length_c   1.000
_cell.angle_alpha   90.00
_cell.angle_beta   90.00
_cell.angle_gamma   90.00
#
_symmetry.space_group_name_H-M   'P 1'
#
loop_
_entity.id
_entity.type
_entity.pdbx_description
1 polymer ?
#
loop_
_entity_poly.entity_id
_entity_poly.type
_entity_poly.pdbx_seq_one_letter_code
_entity_poly.pdbx_strand_id
1 'polypeptide(L)'
;MSCLAAVTAVLVLGAGSLVWLFKDELFHPFGDARACEGSDTMLPKVISAGGVPIPADAADVHYVTKNGSAQVSFLSKQMPDYLHRAGLLPEGASLFDKKYSSAYGLAQDDGELPEGLCGPALKGPAWSYYRTGPGGGVDILVERSPFGFDTFRAPARVIATFDIR
;
A
#
# COMPACT_ATOMS: atom_id res chain seq x y z
N MET A 1 -41.65 2.41 43.23
CA MET A 1 -40.97 1.67 42.14
C MET A 1 -40.36 2.62 41.09
N SER A 2 -39.91 3.83 41.47
CA SER A 2 -39.48 4.85 40.49
C SER A 2 -37.98 5.18 40.47
N CYS A 3 -37.17 4.61 41.36
CA CYS A 3 -35.72 4.87 41.37
C CYS A 3 -34.91 3.84 40.56
N LEU A 4 -35.37 2.58 40.44
CA LEU A 4 -34.64 1.56 39.68
C LEU A 4 -34.70 1.79 38.16
N ALA A 5 -35.79 2.36 37.65
CA ALA A 5 -35.98 2.61 36.22
C ALA A 5 -35.10 3.76 35.68
N ALA A 6 -34.73 4.72 36.54
CA ALA A 6 -33.84 5.81 36.16
C ALA A 6 -32.37 5.35 36.08
N VAL A 7 -31.96 4.40 36.93
CA VAL A 7 -30.59 3.89 36.97
C VAL A 7 -30.28 3.01 35.75
N THR A 8 -31.25 2.23 35.26
CA THR A 8 -31.07 1.42 34.04
C THR A 8 -30.98 2.26 32.77
N ALA A 9 -31.72 3.38 32.68
CA ALA A 9 -31.68 4.24 31.50
C ALA A 9 -30.32 4.94 31.29
N VAL A 10 -29.62 5.32 32.36
CA VAL A 10 -28.32 6.00 32.29
C VAL A 10 -27.19 5.01 31.91
N LEU A 11 -27.26 3.76 32.38
CA LEU A 11 -26.26 2.73 32.05
C LEU A 11 -26.34 2.27 30.58
N VAL A 12 -27.53 2.20 29.99
CA VAL A 12 -27.71 1.79 28.59
C VAL A 12 -27.24 2.89 27.61
N LEU A 13 -27.39 4.17 27.97
CA LEU A 13 -26.96 5.29 27.13
C LEU A 13 -25.44 5.54 27.18
N GLY A 14 -24.76 5.20 28.28
CA GLY A 14 -23.30 5.31 28.40
C GLY A 14 -22.52 4.23 27.65
N ALA A 15 -23.05 2.99 27.60
CA ALA A 15 -22.39 1.90 26.89
C ALA A 15 -22.52 2.04 25.36
N GLY A 16 -23.68 2.50 24.85
CA GLY A 16 -23.90 2.68 23.42
C GLY A 16 -23.10 3.82 22.78
N SER A 17 -22.75 4.85 23.56
CA SER A 17 -22.00 6.01 23.08
C SER A 17 -20.49 5.79 23.04
N LEU A 18 -19.95 4.94 23.92
CA LEU A 18 -18.54 4.54 23.87
C LEU A 18 -18.25 3.60 22.70
N VAL A 19 -19.16 2.67 22.37
CA VAL A 19 -18.98 1.71 21.25
C VAL A 19 -18.85 2.40 19.89
N TRP A 20 -19.48 3.57 19.71
CA TRP A 20 -19.34 4.34 18.47
C TRP A 20 -17.98 5.01 18.31
N LEU A 21 -17.35 5.45 19.40
CA LEU A 21 -16.04 6.12 19.34
C LEU A 21 -14.90 5.16 19.01
N PHE A 22 -15.08 3.86 19.21
CA PHE A 22 -14.10 2.84 18.88
C PHE A 22 -14.45 2.05 17.61
N LYS A 23 -15.57 2.35 16.96
CA LYS A 23 -16.04 1.57 15.80
C LYS A 23 -15.07 1.68 14.63
N ASP A 24 -14.46 2.84 14.42
CA ASP A 24 -13.52 3.03 13.32
C ASP A 24 -12.13 2.39 13.58
N GLU A 25 -11.74 2.19 14.85
CA GLU A 25 -10.48 1.48 15.19
C GLU A 25 -10.66 -0.05 15.36
N LEU A 26 -11.87 -0.56 15.65
CA LEU A 26 -12.08 -1.98 15.96
C LEU A 26 -12.22 -2.91 14.74
N PHE A 27 -12.46 -2.39 13.54
CA PHE A 27 -12.80 -3.23 12.37
C PHE A 27 -11.76 -3.19 11.25
N HIS A 28 -10.50 -2.93 11.58
CA HIS A 28 -9.43 -3.24 10.64
C HIS A 28 -9.31 -4.76 10.46
N PRO A 29 -9.21 -5.26 9.22
CA PRO A 29 -8.96 -6.68 8.98
C PRO A 29 -7.76 -7.16 9.79
N PHE A 30 -7.93 -8.27 10.51
CA PHE A 30 -6.89 -8.86 11.37
C PHE A 30 -6.40 -7.94 12.51
N GLY A 31 -7.08 -6.83 12.79
CA GLY A 31 -6.61 -5.80 13.71
C GLY A 31 -5.38 -5.04 13.19
N ASP A 32 -5.09 -5.10 11.89
CA ASP A 32 -3.98 -4.38 11.26
C ASP A 32 -4.52 -3.16 10.50
N ALA A 33 -4.21 -1.96 10.99
CA ALA A 33 -4.65 -0.69 10.38
C ALA A 33 -4.18 -0.49 8.94
N ARG A 34 -3.18 -1.25 8.49
CA ARG A 34 -2.68 -1.24 7.12
C ARG A 34 -3.51 -2.12 6.18
N ALA A 35 -4.27 -3.07 6.73
CA ALA A 35 -5.05 -4.02 5.95
C ALA A 35 -6.32 -3.35 5.41
N CYS A 36 -6.54 -3.47 4.11
CA CYS A 36 -7.74 -2.98 3.47
C CYS A 36 -8.85 -4.03 3.52
N GLU A 37 -10.10 -3.55 3.55
CA GLU A 37 -11.27 -4.41 3.58
C GLU A 37 -11.27 -5.41 2.42
N GLY A 38 -11.69 -6.65 2.69
CA GLY A 38 -11.68 -7.73 1.71
C GLY A 38 -10.35 -8.47 1.58
N SER A 39 -9.33 -8.10 2.36
CA SER A 39 -8.09 -8.89 2.47
C SER A 39 -8.37 -10.29 3.01
N ASP A 40 -7.84 -11.32 2.35
CA ASP A 40 -8.01 -12.73 2.73
C ASP A 40 -6.95 -13.24 3.73
N THR A 41 -5.83 -12.53 3.87
CA THR A 41 -4.65 -12.96 4.64
C THR A 41 -3.94 -11.76 5.27
N MET A 42 -3.41 -11.94 6.49
CA MET A 42 -2.60 -10.93 7.15
C MET A 42 -1.17 -10.94 6.61
N LEU A 43 -0.61 -9.77 6.29
CA LEU A 43 0.82 -9.64 6.00
C LEU A 43 1.63 -9.41 7.28
N PRO A 44 2.87 -9.94 7.37
CA PRO A 44 3.76 -9.65 8.48
C PRO A 44 4.04 -8.14 8.62
N LYS A 45 4.51 -7.72 9.81
CA LYS A 45 4.87 -6.31 10.05
C LYS A 45 5.91 -5.81 9.06
N VAL A 46 6.96 -6.60 8.83
CA VAL A 46 7.90 -6.39 7.72
C VAL A 46 7.33 -7.13 6.51
N ILE A 47 6.81 -6.38 5.54
CA ILE A 47 6.28 -6.97 4.32
C ILE A 47 7.46 -7.40 3.45
N SER A 48 7.76 -8.69 3.49
CA SER A 48 8.74 -9.40 2.63
C SER A 48 8.02 -10.38 1.71
N ALA A 49 6.99 -9.91 1.03
CA ALA A 49 6.29 -10.73 0.04
C ALA A 49 7.22 -10.99 -1.17
N GLY A 50 7.17 -12.18 -1.75
CA GLY A 50 8.12 -12.57 -2.81
C GLY A 50 9.61 -12.59 -2.43
N GLY A 51 9.96 -12.47 -1.13
CA GLY A 51 11.33 -12.51 -0.62
C GLY A 51 12.07 -11.17 -0.58
N VAL A 52 11.45 -10.06 -1.03
CA VAL A 52 12.06 -8.72 -1.02
C VAL A 52 11.31 -7.82 -0.03
N PRO A 53 11.94 -7.34 1.05
CA PRO A 53 11.30 -6.41 1.99
C PRO A 53 11.04 -5.06 1.32
N ILE A 54 9.87 -4.46 1.54
CA ILE A 54 9.60 -3.06 1.17
C ILE A 54 10.65 -2.10 1.78
N PRO A 55 10.85 -0.89 1.21
CA PRO A 55 11.82 0.07 1.72
C PRO A 55 11.67 0.35 3.21
N ALA A 56 12.79 0.53 3.92
CA ALA A 56 12.78 0.78 5.36
C ALA A 56 12.13 2.13 5.74
N ASP A 57 12.08 3.07 4.80
CA ASP A 57 11.41 4.37 4.95
C ASP A 57 9.95 4.37 4.50
N ALA A 58 9.38 3.19 4.20
CA ALA A 58 7.99 3.06 3.79
C ALA A 58 7.06 3.63 4.87
N ALA A 59 6.25 4.61 4.47
CA ALA A 59 5.24 5.26 5.30
C ALA A 59 3.88 5.20 4.63
N ASP A 60 2.81 5.46 5.41
CA ASP A 60 1.43 5.46 4.89
C ASP A 60 1.12 4.16 4.11
N VAL A 61 1.38 3.03 4.78
CA VAL A 61 1.33 1.69 4.19
C VAL A 61 -0.09 1.14 4.25
N HIS A 62 -0.62 0.74 3.10
CA HIS A 62 -1.92 0.09 2.94
C HIS A 62 -1.74 -1.16 2.10
N TYR A 63 -2.43 -2.25 2.40
CA TYR A 63 -2.34 -3.47 1.61
C TYR A 63 -3.67 -4.18 1.44
N VAL A 64 -3.82 -4.87 0.32
CA VAL A 64 -4.89 -5.85 0.10
C VAL A 64 -4.27 -7.18 -0.33
N THR A 65 -4.74 -8.28 0.25
CA THR A 65 -4.40 -9.62 -0.22
C THR A 65 -5.62 -10.29 -0.82
N LYS A 66 -5.45 -10.88 -2.00
CA LYS A 66 -6.53 -11.60 -2.68
C LYS A 66 -5.95 -12.68 -3.55
N ASN A 67 -6.45 -13.91 -3.41
CA ASN A 67 -6.09 -15.04 -4.26
C ASN A 67 -4.57 -15.26 -4.30
N GLY A 68 -3.87 -15.13 -3.18
CA GLY A 68 -2.43 -15.36 -3.11
C GLY A 68 -1.57 -14.29 -3.82
N SER A 69 -2.15 -13.13 -4.11
CA SER A 69 -1.41 -11.92 -4.46
C SER A 69 -1.55 -10.90 -3.33
N ALA A 70 -0.50 -10.12 -3.11
CA ALA A 70 -0.52 -8.97 -2.22
C ALA A 70 -0.21 -7.69 -3.01
N GLN A 71 -1.10 -6.70 -2.93
CA GLN A 71 -0.85 -5.36 -3.43
C GLN A 71 -0.64 -4.43 -2.24
N VAL A 72 0.43 -3.65 -2.27
CA VAL A 72 0.88 -2.81 -1.15
C VAL A 72 1.14 -1.41 -1.65
N SER A 73 0.37 -0.43 -1.17
CA SER A 73 0.59 1.01 -1.39
C SER A 73 1.42 1.60 -0.27
N PHE A 74 2.43 2.41 -0.59
CA PHE A 74 3.23 3.13 0.40
C PHE A 74 3.91 4.38 -0.19
N LEU A 75 4.38 5.28 0.68
CA LEU A 75 5.28 6.38 0.33
C LEU A 75 6.73 5.99 0.62
N SER A 76 7.65 6.28 -0.30
CA SER A 76 9.09 6.13 -0.07
C SER A 76 9.91 7.15 -0.84
N LYS A 77 11.06 7.55 -0.28
CA LYS A 77 12.11 8.34 -0.95
C LYS A 77 13.26 7.46 -1.46
N GLN A 78 13.29 6.18 -1.07
CA GLN A 78 14.37 5.22 -1.39
C GLN A 78 14.04 4.33 -2.59
N MET A 79 13.09 4.72 -3.43
CA MET A 79 12.70 3.91 -4.59
C MET A 79 13.83 3.63 -5.59
N PRO A 80 14.73 4.59 -5.91
CA PRO A 80 15.90 4.30 -6.74
C PRO A 80 16.70 3.09 -6.22
N ASP A 81 17.16 3.16 -4.98
CA ASP A 81 17.98 2.09 -4.38
C ASP A 81 17.18 0.79 -4.21
N TYR A 82 15.88 0.89 -3.92
CA TYR A 82 15.02 -0.28 -3.79
C TYR A 82 14.89 -1.05 -5.10
N LEU A 83 14.71 -0.37 -6.24
CA LEU A 83 14.60 -1.02 -7.56
C LEU A 83 15.86 -1.84 -7.88
N HIS A 84 17.03 -1.34 -7.48
CA HIS A 84 18.29 -2.07 -7.63
C HIS A 84 18.36 -3.29 -6.71
N ARG A 85 18.11 -3.13 -5.41
CA ARG A 85 18.15 -4.24 -4.44
C ARG A 85 17.09 -5.31 -4.72
N ALA A 86 15.94 -4.92 -5.25
CA ALA A 86 14.87 -5.83 -5.66
C ALA A 86 15.18 -6.58 -6.96
N GLY A 87 16.29 -6.27 -7.64
CA GLY A 87 16.68 -6.88 -8.91
C GLY A 87 15.81 -6.46 -10.10
N LEU A 88 15.02 -5.40 -9.97
CA LEU A 88 14.20 -4.86 -11.05
C LEU A 88 14.98 -3.96 -11.99
N LEU A 89 16.02 -3.32 -11.47
CA LEU A 89 16.90 -2.45 -12.24
C LEU A 89 18.36 -2.81 -11.95
N PRO A 90 19.18 -3.17 -12.94
CA PRO A 90 20.60 -3.46 -12.71
C PRO A 90 21.35 -2.24 -12.13
N GLU A 91 22.37 -2.49 -11.33
CA GLU A 91 23.26 -1.44 -10.82
C GLU A 91 23.84 -0.60 -11.98
N GLY A 92 23.78 0.73 -11.81
CA GLY A 92 24.25 1.70 -12.82
C GLY A 92 23.34 1.89 -14.03
N ALA A 93 22.22 1.16 -14.15
CA ALA A 93 21.22 1.43 -15.18
C ALA A 93 20.44 2.71 -14.86
N SER A 94 20.01 3.44 -15.90
CA SER A 94 19.16 4.61 -15.72
C SER A 94 17.80 4.21 -15.16
N LEU A 95 17.26 5.00 -14.22
CA LEU A 95 15.96 4.74 -13.59
C LEU A 95 14.86 4.45 -14.61
N PHE A 96 14.84 5.15 -15.74
CA PHE A 96 13.80 5.04 -16.76
C PHE A 96 14.27 4.29 -18.02
N ASP A 97 15.24 3.39 -17.87
CA ASP A 97 15.68 2.52 -18.97
C ASP A 97 14.52 1.64 -19.46
N LYS A 98 14.12 1.86 -20.72
CA LYS A 98 12.99 1.19 -21.36
C LYS A 98 13.16 -0.32 -21.51
N LYS A 99 14.39 -0.84 -21.34
CA LYS A 99 14.65 -2.28 -21.32
C LYS A 99 14.08 -2.96 -20.08
N TYR A 100 14.03 -2.25 -18.95
CA TYR A 100 13.65 -2.79 -17.65
C TYR A 100 12.34 -2.22 -17.12
N SER A 101 11.82 -1.19 -17.78
CA SER A 101 10.74 -0.37 -17.25
C SER A 101 9.94 0.29 -18.37
N SER A 102 8.73 0.74 -18.09
CA SER A 102 7.91 1.44 -19.09
C SER A 102 7.04 2.53 -18.49
N ALA A 103 6.62 3.47 -19.34
CA ALA A 103 5.64 4.46 -18.94
C ALA A 103 4.32 3.77 -18.63
N TYR A 104 3.75 4.09 -17.47
CA TYR A 104 2.40 3.70 -17.16
C TYR A 104 1.42 4.72 -17.74
N GLY A 105 0.32 4.26 -18.32
CA GLY A 105 -0.64 5.08 -19.07
C GLY A 105 -1.50 6.03 -18.23
N LEU A 106 -0.96 6.57 -17.13
CA LEU A 106 -1.63 7.48 -16.22
C LEU A 106 -1.11 8.90 -16.46
N ALA A 107 -1.99 9.77 -16.95
CA ALA A 107 -1.63 11.13 -17.32
C ALA A 107 -1.39 12.02 -16.10
N GLN A 108 -0.82 13.20 -16.33
CA GLN A 108 -0.69 14.20 -15.28
C GLN A 108 -2.07 14.56 -14.71
N ASP A 109 -2.15 14.67 -13.38
CA ASP A 109 -3.37 14.96 -12.58
C ASP A 109 -4.39 13.81 -12.46
N ASP A 110 -4.25 12.76 -13.26
CA ASP A 110 -5.00 11.52 -13.09
C ASP A 110 -4.51 10.74 -11.87
N GLY A 111 -5.37 9.88 -11.33
CA GLY A 111 -4.99 8.94 -10.29
C GLY A 111 -5.72 7.61 -10.39
N GLU A 112 -5.03 6.57 -9.96
CA GLU A 112 -5.55 5.20 -9.94
C GLU A 112 -5.34 4.56 -8.57
N LEU A 113 -6.37 3.86 -8.10
CA LEU A 113 -6.31 3.04 -6.90
C LEU A 113 -6.85 1.66 -7.28
N PRO A 114 -6.01 0.60 -7.24
CA PRO A 114 -6.46 -0.75 -7.56
C PRO A 114 -7.64 -1.20 -6.70
N GLU A 115 -8.49 -2.05 -7.28
CA GLU A 115 -9.67 -2.57 -6.59
C GLU A 115 -9.30 -3.24 -5.26
N GLY A 116 -10.01 -2.86 -4.19
CA GLY A 116 -9.80 -3.38 -2.84
C GLY A 116 -8.64 -2.76 -2.08
N LEU A 117 -7.76 -2.02 -2.75
CA LEU A 117 -6.73 -1.24 -2.08
C LEU A 117 -7.36 0.04 -1.51
N CYS A 118 -6.99 0.36 -0.28
CA CYS A 118 -7.43 1.51 0.47
C CYS A 118 -6.32 2.56 0.55
N GLY A 119 -6.67 3.77 1.00
CA GLY A 119 -5.74 4.88 1.10
C GLY A 119 -5.66 5.73 -0.18
N PRO A 120 -4.63 6.59 -0.30
CA PRO A 120 -4.53 7.53 -1.42
C PRO A 120 -4.26 6.82 -2.76
N ALA A 121 -4.93 7.29 -3.81
CA ALA A 121 -4.64 6.87 -5.19
C ALA A 121 -3.24 7.30 -5.62
N LEU A 122 -2.57 6.46 -6.42
CA LEU A 122 -1.32 6.78 -7.09
C LEU A 122 -1.58 7.82 -8.18
N LYS A 123 -0.73 8.85 -8.30
CA LYS A 123 -0.91 9.95 -9.24
C LYS A 123 0.03 9.89 -10.42
N GLY A 124 -0.47 10.24 -11.59
CA GLY A 124 0.37 10.37 -12.77
C GLY A 124 1.26 11.62 -12.74
N PRO A 125 2.32 11.65 -13.56
CA PRO A 125 2.84 10.56 -14.40
C PRO A 125 3.39 9.41 -13.56
N ALA A 126 3.29 8.17 -14.06
CA ALA A 126 3.74 6.98 -13.35
C ALA A 126 4.60 6.07 -14.24
N TRP A 127 5.36 5.17 -13.60
CA TRP A 127 6.28 4.27 -14.28
C TRP A 127 6.21 2.87 -13.70
N SER A 128 6.25 1.86 -14.56
CA SER A 128 6.17 0.46 -14.17
C SER A 128 7.51 -0.27 -14.34
N TYR A 129 7.78 -1.17 -13.40
CA TYR A 129 8.90 -2.09 -13.40
C TYR A 129 8.34 -3.49 -13.16
N TYR A 130 8.75 -4.43 -13.99
CA TYR A 130 8.25 -5.80 -13.95
C TYR A 130 9.40 -6.76 -13.65
N ARG A 131 9.11 -7.85 -12.96
CA ARG A 131 10.09 -8.93 -12.78
C ARG A 131 10.55 -9.48 -14.13
N THR A 132 11.84 -9.80 -14.24
CA THR A 132 12.46 -10.24 -15.50
C THR A 132 12.82 -11.74 -15.54
N GLY A 133 12.41 -12.55 -14.55
CA GLY A 133 12.72 -13.98 -14.51
C GLY A 133 11.79 -14.84 -13.63
N PRO A 134 11.93 -16.18 -13.67
CA PRO A 134 11.15 -17.12 -12.85
C PRO A 134 11.62 -17.10 -11.38
N GLY A 135 10.68 -16.90 -10.45
CA GLY A 135 10.93 -16.85 -9.01
C GLY A 135 9.96 -15.93 -8.26
N GLY A 136 10.11 -15.87 -6.93
CA GLY A 136 9.50 -14.82 -6.11
C GLY A 136 10.00 -13.46 -6.57
N GLY A 137 9.11 -12.48 -6.65
CA GLY A 137 9.43 -11.15 -7.19
C GLY A 137 8.33 -10.15 -6.93
N VAL A 138 8.61 -8.90 -7.27
CA VAL A 138 7.73 -7.76 -7.04
C VAL A 138 7.60 -6.97 -8.32
N ASP A 139 6.37 -6.66 -8.72
CA ASP A 139 6.11 -5.67 -9.77
C ASP A 139 5.84 -4.32 -9.10
N ILE A 140 6.41 -3.25 -9.65
CA ILE A 140 6.37 -1.92 -9.04
C ILE A 140 5.72 -0.94 -10.01
N LEU A 141 4.71 -0.22 -9.52
CA LEU A 141 4.21 1.01 -10.12
C LEU A 141 4.59 2.17 -9.19
N VAL A 142 5.24 3.20 -9.72
CA VAL A 142 5.76 4.32 -8.91
C VAL A 142 5.50 5.66 -9.59
N GLU A 143 5.20 6.68 -8.77
CA GLU A 143 5.00 8.04 -9.25
C GLU A 143 6.31 8.67 -9.75
N ARG A 144 6.25 9.20 -10.97
CA ARG A 144 7.31 9.98 -11.59
C ARG A 144 7.06 11.47 -11.33
N SER A 145 8.16 12.24 -11.24
CA SER A 145 8.06 13.69 -11.15
C SER A 145 7.39 14.26 -12.42
N PRO A 146 6.41 15.17 -12.30
CA PRO A 146 5.83 15.85 -13.45
C PRO A 146 6.77 16.93 -14.01
N PHE A 147 7.77 17.36 -13.24
CA PHE A 147 8.70 18.43 -13.60
C PHE A 147 10.10 17.91 -13.97
N GLY A 148 10.41 16.66 -13.63
CA GLY A 148 11.70 16.02 -13.89
C GLY A 148 11.51 14.74 -14.70
N PHE A 149 12.15 14.64 -15.86
CA PHE A 149 12.02 13.46 -16.71
C PHE A 149 12.86 12.26 -16.24
N ASP A 150 13.73 12.46 -15.27
CA ASP A 150 14.75 11.52 -14.80
C ASP A 150 14.67 11.26 -13.29
N THR A 151 13.57 11.66 -12.64
CA THR A 151 13.37 11.49 -11.19
C THR A 151 11.97 11.03 -10.83
N PHE A 152 11.86 10.32 -9.70
CA PHE A 152 10.58 10.07 -9.04
C PHE A 152 10.12 11.28 -8.25
N ARG A 153 8.84 11.29 -7.83
CA ARG A 153 8.41 12.18 -6.75
C ARG A 153 9.15 11.82 -5.46
N ALA A 154 9.30 12.76 -4.54
CA ALA A 154 10.02 12.55 -3.29
C ALA A 154 9.24 13.13 -2.10
N PRO A 155 8.58 12.30 -1.27
CA PRO A 155 8.39 10.85 -1.47
C PRO A 155 7.50 10.53 -2.68
N ALA A 156 7.69 9.36 -3.28
CA ALA A 156 6.80 8.83 -4.31
C ALA A 156 5.79 7.87 -3.69
N ARG A 157 4.53 7.93 -4.15
CA ARG A 157 3.60 6.82 -3.96
C ARG A 157 4.04 5.64 -4.83
N VAL A 158 3.94 4.45 -4.26
CA VAL A 158 4.33 3.20 -4.88
C VAL A 158 3.21 2.21 -4.66
N ILE A 159 2.90 1.42 -5.68
CA ILE A 159 2.10 0.21 -5.56
C ILE A 159 3.01 -0.96 -5.91
N ALA A 160 3.27 -1.81 -4.93
CA ALA A 160 4.05 -3.03 -5.08
C ALA A 160 3.13 -4.24 -5.11
N THR A 161 3.24 -5.05 -6.15
CA THR A 161 2.47 -6.27 -6.33
C THR A 161 3.37 -7.47 -6.17
N PHE A 162 3.02 -8.34 -5.23
CA PHE A 162 3.78 -9.54 -4.92
C PHE A 162 2.94 -10.80 -5.16
N ASP A 163 3.64 -11.88 -5.52
CA ASP A 163 3.13 -13.24 -5.44
C ASP A 163 3.44 -13.79 -4.04
N ILE A 164 2.42 -14.26 -3.32
CA ILE A 164 2.53 -14.79 -1.95
C ILE A 164 2.06 -16.25 -1.84
N ARG A 165 1.96 -16.97 -2.97
CA ARG A 165 1.70 -18.42 -3.00
C ARG A 165 2.97 -19.26 -2.94
#